data_AF-A0A955QLZ8-F1
#
_entry.id   AF-A0A955QLZ8-F1
#
_cell.length_a   1.000
_cell.length_b   1.000
_cell.length_c   1.000
_cell.angle_alpha   90.00
_cell.angle_beta   90.00
_cell.angle_gamma   90.00
#
_symmetry.space_group_name_H-M   'P 1'
#
loop_
_entity.id
_entity.type
_entity.pdbx_description
1 polymer ?
#
loop_
_entity_poly.entity_id
_entity_poly.type
_entity_poly.pdbx_seq_one_letter_code
_entity_poly.pdbx_strand_id
1 'polypeptide(L)'
;LYKGLTIYLLIAIGWHGGEELASLSLAELEHALGFMVIGFFTNLVIGIAAYLVLRQTRLRQIDAATVAGYYGSDSAGTFVTCLGVLAAANIAFAAYMPVLLAVMEIPGCLVALYIVSRLRASGKLDVLGNMPGEPGYDP
;
A
#
# COMPACT_ATOMS: atom_id res chain seq x y z
N LEU A 1 0.54 -24.20 -8.51
CA LEU A 1 -0.85 -23.80 -8.19
C LEU A 1 -0.92 -22.42 -7.55
N TYR A 2 -0.34 -22.20 -6.36
CA TYR A 2 -0.39 -20.90 -5.65
C TYR A 2 -0.01 -19.68 -6.50
N LYS A 3 1.21 -19.64 -7.06
CA LYS A 3 1.66 -18.52 -7.91
C LYS A 3 0.73 -18.27 -9.11
N GLY A 4 0.20 -19.33 -9.71
CA GLY A 4 -0.74 -19.22 -10.84
C GLY A 4 -2.07 -18.60 -10.43
N LEU A 5 -2.62 -19.02 -9.28
CA LEU A 5 -3.82 -18.42 -8.71
C LEU A 5 -3.61 -16.95 -8.34
N THR A 6 -2.47 -16.61 -7.73
CA THR A 6 -2.14 -15.21 -7.40
C THR A 6 -2.09 -14.33 -8.64
N ILE A 7 -1.36 -14.75 -9.69
CA ILE A 7 -1.28 -13.99 -10.94
C ILE A 7 -2.65 -13.86 -11.59
N TYR A 8 -3.42 -14.95 -11.64
CA TYR A 8 -4.78 -14.92 -12.18
C TYR A 8 -5.67 -13.93 -11.43
N LEU A 9 -5.66 -13.96 -10.09
CA LEU A 9 -6.46 -13.05 -9.27
C LEU A 9 -6.05 -11.59 -9.47
N LEU A 10 -4.74 -11.30 -9.52
CA LEU A 10 -4.24 -9.95 -9.77
C LEU A 10 -4.69 -9.43 -11.16
N ILE A 11 -4.59 -10.27 -12.19
CA ILE A 11 -5.06 -9.93 -13.54
C ILE A 11 -6.58 -9.74 -13.55
N ALA A 12 -7.34 -10.63 -12.92
CA ALA A 12 -8.80 -10.58 -12.90
C ALA A 12 -9.33 -9.33 -12.17
N ILE A 13 -8.74 -8.99 -11.01
CA ILE A 13 -9.10 -7.78 -10.26
C ILE A 13 -8.78 -6.53 -11.10
N GLY A 14 -7.58 -6.49 -11.71
CA GLY A 14 -7.18 -5.39 -12.56
C GLY A 14 -8.07 -5.23 -13.80
N TRP A 15 -8.43 -6.34 -14.44
CA TRP A 15 -9.30 -6.36 -15.62
C TRP A 15 -10.71 -5.89 -15.29
N HIS A 16 -11.33 -6.47 -14.26
CA HIS A 16 -12.69 -6.11 -13.86
C HIS A 16 -12.77 -4.64 -13.41
N GLY A 17 -11.80 -4.17 -12.63
CA GLY A 17 -11.73 -2.76 -12.27
C GLY A 17 -11.54 -1.84 -13.48
N GLY A 18 -10.72 -2.24 -14.45
CA GLY A 18 -10.51 -1.48 -15.69
C GLY A 18 -11.76 -1.39 -16.57
N GLU A 19 -12.55 -2.47 -16.64
CA GLU A 19 -13.83 -2.50 -17.34
C GLU A 19 -14.85 -1.54 -16.70
N GLU A 20 -14.95 -1.55 -15.37
CA GLU A 20 -15.81 -0.62 -14.61
C GLU A 20 -15.34 0.83 -14.72
N LEU A 21 -14.03 1.08 -14.88
CA LEU A 21 -13.50 2.41 -15.11
C LEU A 21 -13.78 2.91 -16.53
N ALA A 22 -13.76 2.01 -17.52
CA ALA A 22 -14.00 2.32 -18.93
C ALA A 22 -15.47 2.63 -19.24
N SER A 23 -16.40 2.16 -18.40
CA SER A 23 -17.83 2.45 -18.54
C SER A 23 -18.25 3.80 -17.94
N LEU A 24 -17.36 4.48 -17.20
CA LEU A 24 -17.65 5.77 -16.57
C LEU A 24 -17.80 6.90 -17.58
N SER A 25 -18.70 7.84 -17.28
CA SER A 25 -18.72 9.13 -17.94
C SER A 25 -17.46 9.95 -17.61
N LEU A 26 -17.14 10.95 -18.45
CA LEU A 26 -16.00 11.85 -18.22
C LEU A 26 -16.05 12.52 -16.83
N ALA A 27 -17.22 12.94 -16.37
CA ALA A 27 -17.38 13.57 -15.07
C ALA A 27 -17.13 12.59 -13.91
N GLU A 28 -17.57 11.34 -14.02
CA GLU A 28 -17.30 10.31 -13.00
C GLU A 28 -15.83 9.91 -12.96
N LEU A 29 -15.18 9.87 -14.12
CA LEU A 29 -13.74 9.63 -14.22
C LEU A 29 -12.93 10.72 -13.53
N GLU A 30 -13.29 12.00 -13.68
CA GLU A 30 -12.63 13.11 -12.97
C GLU A 30 -12.74 12.96 -11.45
N HIS A 31 -13.94 12.61 -10.95
CA HIS A 31 -14.13 12.35 -9.51
C HIS A 31 -13.31 11.14 -9.04
N ALA A 32 -13.33 10.03 -9.79
CA ALA A 32 -12.56 8.83 -9.47
C ALA A 32 -11.06 9.13 -9.39
N LEU A 33 -10.52 9.86 -10.39
CA LEU A 33 -9.12 10.30 -10.40
C LEU A 33 -8.80 11.22 -9.21
N GLY A 34 -9.69 12.16 -8.87
CA GLY A 34 -9.54 13.01 -7.70
C GLY A 34 -9.40 12.20 -6.40
N PHE A 35 -10.28 11.22 -6.19
CA PHE A 35 -10.19 10.33 -5.04
C PHE A 35 -8.94 9.43 -5.06
N MET A 36 -8.52 8.94 -6.23
CA MET A 36 -7.28 8.17 -6.38
C MET A 36 -6.05 8.99 -5.97
N VAL A 37 -5.96 10.24 -6.43
CA VAL A 37 -4.87 11.14 -6.05
C VAL A 37 -4.87 11.41 -4.55
N ILE A 38 -6.03 11.75 -3.98
CA ILE A 38 -6.15 12.01 -2.53
C ILE A 38 -5.76 10.77 -1.73
N GLY A 39 -6.28 9.59 -2.10
CA GLY A 39 -5.97 8.32 -1.44
C GLY A 39 -4.48 7.98 -1.52
N PHE A 40 -3.88 8.13 -2.71
CA PHE A 40 -2.45 7.89 -2.93
C PHE A 40 -1.59 8.77 -2.01
N PHE A 41 -1.86 10.07 -1.96
CA PHE A 41 -1.10 10.99 -1.09
C PHE A 41 -1.38 10.77 0.39
N THR A 42 -2.61 10.41 0.75
CA THR A 42 -2.98 10.09 2.13
C THR A 42 -2.17 8.89 2.63
N ASN A 43 -2.11 7.81 1.85
CA ASN A 43 -1.34 6.62 2.19
C ASN A 43 0.18 6.87 2.20
N LEU A 44 0.67 7.71 1.27
CA LEU A 44 2.06 8.18 1.29
C LEU A 44 2.39 8.89 2.60
N VAL A 45 1.54 9.83 3.02
CA VAL A 45 1.70 10.59 4.27
C VAL A 45 1.62 9.66 5.48
N ILE A 46 0.66 8.73 5.52
CA ILE A 46 0.53 7.75 6.61
C ILE A 46 1.78 6.88 6.69
N GLY A 47 2.29 6.35 5.57
CA GLY A 47 3.51 5.54 5.57
C GLY A 47 4.73 6.31 6.07
N ILE A 48 4.91 7.57 5.64
CA ILE A 48 6.01 8.42 6.12
C ILE A 48 5.84 8.72 7.62
N ALA A 49 4.64 9.11 8.05
CA ALA A 49 4.36 9.42 9.44
C ALA A 49 4.56 8.20 10.35
N ALA A 50 4.07 7.02 9.93
CA ALA A 50 4.27 5.76 10.63
C ALA A 50 5.77 5.47 10.80
N TYR A 51 6.58 5.66 9.76
CA TYR A 51 8.02 5.50 9.87
C TYR A 51 8.62 6.47 10.89
N LEU A 52 8.30 7.77 10.81
CA LEU A 52 8.82 8.77 11.74
C LEU A 52 8.46 8.48 13.20
N VAL A 53 7.26 7.97 13.46
CA VAL A 53 6.84 7.54 14.80
C VAL A 53 7.59 6.27 15.22
N LEU A 54 7.69 5.27 14.35
CA LEU A 54 8.37 4.01 14.65
C LEU A 54 9.88 4.20 14.87
N ARG A 55 10.48 5.25 14.29
CA ARG A 55 11.88 5.64 14.55
C ARG A 55 12.15 6.06 15.99
N GLN A 56 11.11 6.39 16.77
CA GLN A 56 11.24 6.72 18.20
C GLN A 56 11.17 5.47 19.09
N THR A 57 10.88 4.30 18.50
CA THR A 57 10.82 3.03 19.22
C THR A 57 12.19 2.33 19.23
N ARG A 58 12.27 1.14 19.85
CA ARG A 58 13.47 0.30 19.86
C ARG A 58 13.61 -0.60 18.62
N LEU A 59 12.75 -0.43 17.61
CA LEU A 59 12.82 -1.19 16.37
C LEU A 59 14.04 -0.78 15.54
N ARG A 60 14.62 -1.76 14.84
CA ARG A 60 15.66 -1.50 13.84
C ARG A 60 15.11 -0.64 12.71
N GLN A 61 15.96 0.11 12.02
CA GLN A 61 15.51 1.06 10.99
C GLN A 61 14.83 0.33 9.82
N ILE A 62 15.33 -0.85 9.45
CA ILE A 62 14.71 -1.69 8.42
C ILE A 62 13.35 -2.20 8.87
N ASP A 63 13.24 -2.68 10.11
CA ASP A 63 11.96 -3.19 10.65
C ASP A 63 10.93 -2.05 10.73
N ALA A 64 11.34 -0.88 11.22
CA ALA A 64 10.49 0.31 11.25
C ALA A 64 10.01 0.71 9.84
N ALA A 65 10.88 0.66 8.82
CA ALA A 65 10.51 0.95 7.44
C ALA A 65 9.52 -0.08 6.88
N THR A 66 9.74 -1.35 7.19
CA THR A 66 8.88 -2.45 6.74
C THR A 66 7.49 -2.34 7.37
N VAL A 67 7.42 -2.13 8.69
CA VAL A 67 6.16 -1.95 9.42
C VAL A 67 5.43 -0.68 8.95
N ALA A 68 6.15 0.42 8.73
CA ALA A 68 5.58 1.64 8.17
C ALA A 68 4.95 1.42 6.78
N GLY A 69 5.58 0.61 5.93
CA GLY A 69 5.02 0.23 4.64
C GLY A 69 3.71 -0.54 4.75
N TYR A 70 3.59 -1.44 5.72
CA TYR A 70 2.33 -2.15 6.01
C TYR A 70 1.22 -1.20 6.45
N TYR A 71 1.53 -0.21 7.32
CA TYR A 71 0.54 0.77 7.76
C TYR A 71 0.21 1.84 6.72
N GLY A 72 1.10 2.09 5.76
CA GLY A 72 0.86 2.96 4.62
C GLY A 72 0.20 2.27 3.42
N SER A 73 -0.19 1.00 3.57
CA SER A 73 -0.91 0.20 2.56
C SER A 73 -2.30 -0.16 3.06
N ASP A 74 -3.18 -0.53 2.14
CA ASP A 74 -4.55 -0.94 2.47
C ASP A 74 -4.71 -2.46 2.59
N SER A 75 -5.84 -2.88 3.17
CA SER A 75 -6.22 -4.28 3.32
C SER A 75 -7.33 -4.65 2.33
N ALA A 76 -6.97 -5.42 1.29
CA ALA A 76 -7.93 -5.98 0.35
C ALA A 76 -9.03 -6.81 1.01
N GLY A 77 -8.72 -7.54 2.09
CA GLY A 77 -9.71 -8.32 2.84
C GLY A 77 -10.75 -7.44 3.56
N THR A 78 -10.31 -6.32 4.12
CA THR A 78 -11.22 -5.34 4.75
C THR A 78 -12.10 -4.67 3.71
N PHE A 79 -11.52 -4.31 2.56
CA PHE A 79 -12.25 -3.74 1.44
C PHE A 79 -13.35 -4.68 0.91
N VAL A 80 -13.03 -5.93 0.58
CA VAL A 80 -14.01 -6.90 0.08
C VAL A 80 -15.11 -7.17 1.12
N THR A 81 -14.75 -7.21 2.41
CA THR A 81 -15.74 -7.35 3.48
C THR A 81 -16.69 -6.15 3.53
N CYS A 82 -16.16 -4.93 3.41
CA CYS A 82 -16.97 -3.71 3.36
C CYS A 82 -17.93 -3.72 2.16
N LEU A 83 -17.45 -4.09 0.97
CA LEU A 83 -18.31 -4.25 -0.21
C LEU A 83 -19.43 -5.27 0.03
N GLY A 84 -19.12 -6.41 0.65
CA GLY A 84 -20.12 -7.41 1.02
C GLY A 84 -21.19 -6.88 1.98
N VAL A 85 -20.79 -6.08 2.98
CA VAL A 85 -21.71 -5.43 3.92
C VAL A 85 -22.60 -4.40 3.21
N LEU A 86 -22.03 -3.55 2.35
CA LEU A 86 -22.80 -2.56 1.59
C LEU A 86 -23.81 -3.22 0.65
N ALA A 87 -23.38 -4.29 -0.04
CA ALA A 87 -24.26 -5.09 -0.89
C ALA A 87 -25.40 -5.72 -0.09
N ALA A 88 -25.11 -6.33 1.06
CA ALA A 88 -26.13 -6.90 1.94
C ALA A 88 -27.13 -5.85 2.48
N ALA A 89 -26.65 -4.63 2.71
CA ALA A 89 -27.45 -3.50 3.15
C ALA A 89 -28.18 -2.76 2.00
N ASN A 90 -28.02 -3.19 0.74
CA ASN A 90 -28.52 -2.48 -0.45
C ASN A 90 -28.05 -1.01 -0.53
N ILE A 91 -26.84 -0.72 -0.05
CA ILE A 91 -26.22 0.60 -0.14
C ILE A 91 -25.38 0.64 -1.41
N ALA A 92 -25.70 1.58 -2.30
CA ALA A 92 -24.95 1.77 -3.53
C ALA A 92 -23.53 2.29 -3.24
N PHE A 93 -22.56 1.80 -4.00
CA PHE A 93 -21.17 2.25 -3.99
C PHE A 93 -20.65 2.35 -5.42
N ALA A 94 -19.60 3.13 -5.62
CA ALA A 94 -19.03 3.32 -6.95
C ALA A 94 -18.33 2.03 -7.44
N ALA A 95 -18.62 1.62 -8.68
CA ALA A 95 -18.09 0.36 -9.23
C ALA A 95 -16.57 0.38 -9.45
N TYR A 96 -15.97 1.57 -9.61
CA TYR A 96 -14.52 1.74 -9.77
C TYR A 96 -13.70 1.59 -8.48
N MET A 97 -14.34 1.38 -7.32
CA MET A 97 -13.66 1.28 -6.01
C MET A 97 -12.54 0.22 -5.95
N PRO A 98 -12.60 -0.95 -6.63
CA PRO A 98 -11.49 -1.89 -6.66
C PRO A 98 -10.22 -1.34 -7.31
N VAL A 99 -10.36 -0.48 -8.33
CA VAL A 99 -9.21 0.21 -8.95
C VAL A 99 -8.58 1.20 -7.97
N LEU A 100 -9.43 1.93 -7.24
CA LEU A 100 -8.99 2.87 -6.22
C LEU A 100 -8.13 2.16 -5.17
N LEU A 101 -8.60 1.03 -4.64
CA LEU A 101 -7.83 0.21 -3.69
C LEU A 101 -6.44 -0.14 -4.25
N ALA A 102 -6.38 -0.66 -5.47
CA ALA A 102 -5.12 -1.08 -6.08
C ALA A 102 -4.12 0.09 -6.23
N VAL A 103 -4.60 1.29 -6.56
CA VAL A 103 -3.76 2.50 -6.63
C VAL A 103 -3.27 2.90 -5.24
N MET A 104 -4.11 2.77 -4.22
CA MET A 104 -3.80 3.18 -2.85
C MET A 104 -2.84 2.21 -2.12
N GLU A 105 -2.66 0.96 -2.57
CA GLU A 105 -1.66 0.04 -2.03
C GLU A 105 -0.21 0.41 -2.42
N ILE A 106 -0.03 1.11 -3.54
CA ILE A 106 1.30 1.43 -4.11
C ILE A 106 2.15 2.34 -3.18
N PRO A 107 1.63 3.47 -2.64
CA PRO A 107 2.40 4.38 -1.78
C PRO A 107 3.12 3.74 -0.61
N GLY A 108 2.45 2.91 0.20
CA GLY A 108 3.04 2.28 1.37
C GLY A 108 4.24 1.41 1.01
N CYS A 109 4.07 0.60 -0.04
CA CYS A 109 5.15 -0.23 -0.60
C CYS A 109 6.32 0.63 -1.09
N LEU A 110 6.04 1.72 -1.81
CA LEU A 110 7.09 2.63 -2.31
C LEU A 110 7.86 3.31 -1.18
N VAL A 111 7.18 3.75 -0.10
CA VAL A 111 7.83 4.37 1.07
C VAL A 111 8.82 3.40 1.71
N ALA A 112 8.38 2.17 1.99
CA ALA A 112 9.24 1.15 2.60
C ALA A 112 10.45 0.82 1.72
N LEU A 113 10.22 0.57 0.42
CA LEU A 113 11.30 0.26 -0.54
C LEU A 113 12.29 1.41 -0.69
N TYR A 114 11.78 2.65 -0.76
CA TYR A 114 12.62 3.84 -0.86
C TYR A 114 13.52 4.00 0.37
N ILE A 115 12.95 3.89 1.57
CA ILE A 115 13.71 4.01 2.83
C ILE A 115 14.75 2.90 2.94
N VAL A 116 14.37 1.64 2.70
CA VAL A 116 15.30 0.50 2.78
C VAL A 116 16.41 0.62 1.73
N SER A 117 16.09 1.04 0.51
CA SER A 117 17.08 1.32 -0.54
C SER A 117 18.07 2.41 -0.09
N ARG A 118 17.57 3.49 0.52
CA ARG A 118 18.37 4.59 1.07
C ARG A 118 19.29 4.16 2.22
N LEU A 119 18.83 3.25 3.08
CA LEU A 119 19.64 2.68 4.16
C LEU A 119 20.75 1.80 3.58
N ARG A 120 20.43 0.94 2.62
CA ARG A 120 21.41 0.08 1.94
C ARG A 120 22.47 0.87 1.19
N ALA A 121 22.06 1.92 0.47
CA ALA A 121 22.97 2.79 -0.26
C ALA A 121 23.92 3.60 0.65
N SER A 122 23.64 3.71 1.95
CA SER A 122 24.52 4.39 2.89
C SER A 122 25.82 3.63 3.19
N GLY A 123 25.91 2.34 2.82
CA GLY A 123 27.07 1.49 3.07
C GLY A 123 27.30 1.12 4.54
N LYS A 124 26.37 1.51 5.43
CA LYS A 124 26.45 1.28 6.88
C LYS A 124 25.67 0.06 7.35
N LEU A 125 24.96 -0.59 6.43
CA LEU A 125 24.13 -1.75 6.72
C LEU A 125 25.03 -2.99 6.82
N ASP A 126 24.96 -3.71 7.94
CA ASP A 126 25.64 -5.00 8.06
C ASP A 126 24.92 -6.12 7.25
N VAL A 127 25.50 -7.32 7.27
CA VAL A 127 24.94 -8.50 6.58
C VAL A 127 23.58 -8.92 7.14
N LEU A 128 23.30 -8.59 8.40
CA LEU A 128 22.07 -8.93 9.12
C LEU A 128 20.97 -7.84 9.00
N GLY A 129 21.29 -6.72 8.33
CA GLY A 129 20.38 -5.60 8.14
C GLY A 129 20.33 -4.60 9.29
N ASN A 130 21.30 -4.61 10.20
CA ASN A 130 21.39 -3.63 11.28
C ASN A 130 22.22 -2.41 10.86
N MET A 131 21.89 -1.27 11.45
CA MET A 131 22.61 0.00 11.29
C MET A 131 23.52 0.28 12.49
N PRO A 132 24.53 1.17 12.36
CA PRO A 132 25.39 1.52 13.48
C PRO A 132 24.59 2.08 14.65
N GLY A 133 24.85 1.54 15.85
CA GLY A 133 24.14 1.91 17.08
C GLY A 133 22.91 1.04 17.39
N GLU A 134 22.58 0.06 16.53
CA GLU A 134 21.55 -0.93 16.82
C GLU A 134 22.12 -2.15 17.54
N PRO A 135 21.35 -2.81 18.43
CA PRO A 135 21.78 -4.05 19.07
C PRO A 135 22.10 -5.13 18.04
N GLY A 136 23.28 -5.74 18.14
CA GLY A 136 23.72 -6.81 17.24
C GLY A 136 24.36 -6.34 15.93
N TYR A 137 24.68 -5.05 15.80
CA TYR A 137 25.47 -4.53 14.67
C TYR A 137 26.89 -5.10 14.66
N ASP A 138 27.28 -5.73 13.54
CA ASP A 138 28.62 -6.28 13.30
C ASP A 138 29.15 -5.78 11.93
N PRO A 139 30.13 -4.84 11.92
CA PRO A 139 30.55 -4.12 10.72
C PRO A 139 31.28 -4.95 9.66
#